data_AF-A0A8J6Q117-F1
#
_entry.id   AF-A0A8J6Q117-F1
#
_cell.length_a   1.000
_cell.length_b   1.000
_cell.length_c   1.000
_cell.angle_alpha   90.00
_cell.angle_beta   90.00
_cell.angle_gamma   90.00
#
_symmetry.space_group_name_H-M   'P 1'
#
loop_
_entity.id
_entity.type
_entity.pdbx_description
1 polymer ?
#
loop_
_entity_poly.entity_id
_entity_poly.type
_entity_poly.pdbx_seq_one_letter_code
_entity_poly.pdbx_strand_id
1 'polypeptide(L)' 'MNTTLKVTSWNVEWLDKLFDNIDGKKQKRIDAIKKEILDINADVLCILEGLKAEDKMLDFLSKCFRK' A
#
# COMPACT_ATOMS: atom_id res chain seq x y z
N MET A 1 12.09 -23.37 16.05
CA MET A 1 11.29 -22.60 15.06
C MET A 1 12.09 -21.36 14.76
N ASN A 2 12.55 -21.19 13.51
CA ASN A 2 13.27 -19.99 13.11
C ASN A 2 12.21 -18.92 12.80
N THR A 3 11.85 -18.10 13.78
CA THR A 3 10.92 -16.98 13.60
C THR A 3 11.68 -15.82 12.97
N THR A 4 11.90 -15.92 11.66
CA THR A 4 12.42 -14.80 10.87
C THR A 4 11.29 -13.80 10.67
N LEU A 5 11.50 -12.57 11.14
CA LEU A 5 10.58 -11.45 10.94
C LEU A 5 11.00 -10.62 9.73
N LYS A 6 10.13 -10.48 8.73
CA LYS A 6 10.33 -9.60 7.57
C LYS A 6 9.66 -8.25 7.82
N VAL A 7 10.47 -7.26 8.14
CA VAL A 7 10.05 -5.86 8.25
C VAL A 7 10.42 -5.11 6.98
N THR A 8 9.49 -4.37 6.39
CA THR A 8 9.74 -3.55 5.20
C THR A 8 9.21 -2.15 5.42
N SER A 9 10.01 -1.15 5.04
CA SER A 9 9.58 0.25 4.96
C SER A 9 9.61 0.70 3.52
N TRP A 10 8.52 1.29 3.04
CA TRP A 10 8.39 1.74 1.67
C TRP A 10 7.72 3.11 1.58
N ASN A 11 8.39 4.05 0.91
CA ASN A 11 7.79 5.30 0.49
C ASN A 11 7.05 5.10 -0.82
N VAL A 12 5.72 5.20 -0.78
CA VAL A 12 4.84 5.01 -1.94
C VAL A 12 4.65 6.30 -2.76
N GLU A 13 5.31 7.39 -2.35
CA GLU A 13 5.38 8.71 -3.01
C GLU A 13 4.00 9.32 -3.33
N TRP A 14 3.44 10.07 -2.40
CA TRP A 14 2.18 10.83 -2.57
C TRP A 14 0.99 9.96 -2.99
N LEU A 15 0.76 8.84 -2.29
CA LEU A 15 -0.39 7.97 -2.55
C LEU A 15 -1.71 8.74 -2.45
N ASP A 16 -1.82 9.67 -1.50
CA ASP A 16 -2.99 10.55 -1.35
C ASP A 16 -3.33 11.32 -2.63
N LYS A 17 -2.32 11.90 -3.31
CA LYS A 17 -2.50 12.66 -4.56
C LYS A 17 -2.90 11.80 -5.75
N LEU A 18 -2.77 10.47 -5.66
CA LEU A 18 -3.26 9.57 -6.70
C LEU A 18 -4.78 9.48 -6.70
N PHE A 19 -5.44 9.78 -5.58
CA PHE A 19 -6.90 9.77 -5.47
C PHE A 19 -7.54 11.10 -5.88
N ASP A 20 -6.75 12.17 -6.00
CA ASP A 20 -7.22 13.45 -6.53
C ASP A 20 -7.40 13.35 -8.06
N ASN A 21 -8.64 13.47 -8.56
CA ASN A 21 -8.95 13.40 -10.00
C ASN A 21 -8.34 12.17 -10.68
N ILE A 22 -8.77 10.98 -10.26
CA ILE A 22 -8.24 9.70 -10.76
C ILE A 22 -8.32 9.64 -12.29
N ASP A 23 -7.18 9.39 -12.92
CA ASP A 23 -7.06 9.06 -14.33
C ASP A 23 -6.52 7.64 -14.52
N GLY A 24 -6.42 7.18 -15.77
CA GLY A 24 -5.92 5.84 -16.08
C GLY A 24 -4.46 5.58 -15.67
N LYS A 25 -3.60 6.62 -15.60
CA LYS A 25 -2.20 6.45 -15.18
C LYS A 25 -2.10 6.32 -13.67
N LYS A 26 -2.83 7.15 -12.92
CA LYS A 26 -2.93 7.09 -11.46
C LYS A 26 -3.53 5.77 -11.01
N GLN A 27 -4.58 5.29 -11.68
CA GLN A 27 -5.19 3.99 -11.36
C GLN A 27 -4.19 2.84 -11.56
N LYS A 28 -3.46 2.81 -12.68
CA LYS A 28 -2.41 1.80 -12.90
C LYS A 28 -1.34 1.82 -11.81
N ARG A 29 -0.96 3.00 -11.33
CA ARG A 29 0.00 3.14 -10.24
C ARG A 29 -0.57 2.64 -8.91
N ILE A 30 -1.82 2.96 -8.60
CA ILE A 30 -2.53 2.43 -7.44
C ILE A 30 -2.55 0.90 -7.48
N ASP A 31 -2.89 0.30 -8.63
CA ASP A 31 -2.96 -1.14 -8.78
C ASP A 31 -1.57 -1.81 -8.68
N ALA A 32 -0.53 -1.17 -9.22
CA ALA A 32 0.85 -1.61 -9.06
C ALA A 32 1.28 -1.60 -7.58
N ILE A 33 0.93 -0.54 -6.83
CA ILE A 33 1.22 -0.45 -5.39
C ILE A 33 0.54 -1.59 -4.63
N LYS A 34 -0.74 -1.86 -4.90
CA LYS A 34 -1.46 -2.97 -4.26
C LYS A 34 -0.79 -4.31 -4.54
N LYS A 35 -0.39 -4.55 -5.79
CA LYS A 35 0.30 -5.77 -6.18
C LYS A 35 1.64 -5.92 -5.44
N GLU A 36 2.42 -4.84 -5.38
CA GLU A 36 3.73 -4.86 -4.72
C GLU A 36 3.62 -5.10 -3.21
N ILE A 37 2.61 -4.53 -2.54
CA ILE A 37 2.32 -4.83 -1.13
C ILE A 37 2.12 -6.34 -0.90
N LEU A 38 1.39 -7.01 -1.80
CA LEU A 38 1.15 -8.44 -1.72
C LEU A 38 2.41 -9.26 -2.04
N ASP A 39 3.16 -8.86 -3.06
CA ASP A 39 4.38 -9.54 -3.50
C ASP A 39 5.51 -9.41 -2.47
N ILE A 40 5.58 -8.29 -1.73
CA ILE A 40 6.54 -8.10 -0.63
C ILE A 40 6.31 -9.14 0.47
N ASN A 41 5.07 -9.54 0.77
CA ASN A 41 4.75 -10.53 1.80
C ASN A 41 5.52 -10.27 3.13
N ALA A 42 5.47 -9.03 3.61
CA ALA A 42 6.10 -8.63 4.87
C ALA A 42 5.19 -8.99 6.05
N ASP A 43 5.81 -9.34 7.18
CA ASP A 43 5.10 -9.49 8.46
C ASP A 43 4.74 -8.12 9.04
N VAL A 44 5.60 -7.12 8.81
CA VAL A 44 5.38 -5.72 9.19
C VAL A 44 5.72 -4.82 8.01
N LEU A 45 4.76 -4.02 7.55
CA LEU A 45 4.93 -3.07 6.46
C LEU A 45 4.68 -1.63 6.93
N CYS A 46 5.70 -0.79 6.82
CA CYS A 46 5.62 0.64 7.08
C CYS A 46 5.47 1.41 5.76
N ILE A 47 4.31 2.00 5.51
CA ILE A 47 4.05 2.84 4.34
C ILE A 47 4.35 4.31 4.69
N LEU A 48 5.28 4.93 3.97
CA LEU A 48 5.56 6.37 4.04
C LEU A 48 4.86 7.09 2.89
N GLU A 49 4.41 8.32 3.13
CA GLU A 49 3.63 9.11 2.15
C GLU A 49 2.37 8.40 1.64
N GLY A 50 1.76 7.61 2.53
CA GLY A 50 0.49 6.94 2.31
C GLY A 50 -0.72 7.89 2.31
N LEU A 51 -1.92 7.30 2.37
CA LEU A 51 -3.15 8.07 2.55
C LEU A 51 -3.15 8.81 3.88
N LYS A 52 -3.66 10.04 3.86
CA LYS A 52 -3.95 10.81 5.08
C LYS A 52 -5.17 10.20 5.77
N ALA A 53 -5.13 10.19 7.10
CA ALA A 53 -6.12 9.57 7.98
C ALA A 53 -6.09 8.03 7.99
N GLU A 54 -6.17 7.47 9.21
CA GLU A 54 -6.01 6.04 9.49
C GLU A 54 -7.10 5.20 8.82
N ASP A 55 -8.35 5.66 8.86
CA ASP A 55 -9.52 5.02 8.24
C ASP A 55 -9.35 4.81 6.73
N LYS A 56 -8.79 5.80 6.02
CA LYS A 56 -8.53 5.70 4.58
C LYS A 56 -7.43 4.70 4.27
N MET A 57 -6.36 4.68 5.09
CA MET A 57 -5.31 3.66 4.97
C MET A 57 -5.85 2.25 5.22
N LEU A 58 -6.69 2.07 6.23
CA LEU A 58 -7.32 0.78 6.54
C LEU A 58 -8.24 0.32 5.40
N ASP A 59 -9.07 1.21 4.83
CA ASP A 59 -9.91 0.89 3.69
C ASP A 59 -9.07 0.47 2.46
N PHE A 60 -8.02 1.23 2.14
CA PHE A 60 -7.10 0.91 1.04
C PHE A 60 -6.45 -0.46 1.21
N LEU A 61 -5.89 -0.73 2.40
CA LEU A 61 -5.23 -2.01 2.70
C LEU A 61 -6.22 -3.17 2.72
N SER A 62 -7.44 -2.96 3.24
CA SER A 62 -8.49 -4.00 3.24
C SER A 62 -8.83 -4.48 1.83
N LYS A 63 -8.72 -3.61 0.83
CA LYS A 63 -8.94 -3.92 -0.60
C LYS A 63 -7.73 -4.60 -1.25
N CYS A 64 -6.56 -4.59 -0.63
CA CYS A 64 -5.39 -5.33 -1.09
C CYS A 64 -5.51 -6.81 -0.72
N PHE A 65 -6.01 -7.12 0.47
CA PHE A 65 -6.01 -8.47 1.04
C PHE A 65 -7.31 -9.26 0.87
N ARG A 66 -8.33 -8.70 0.18
CA ARG A 66 -9.54 -9.45 -0.18
C ARG A 66 -9.20 -10.45 -1.29
N LYS A 67 -9.20 -11.74 -0.94
CA LYS A 67 -9.23 -12.86 -1.89
C LYS A 67 -10.58 -12.93 -2.60
#